data_AF-A0A927A558-F1
#
_entry.id   AF-A0A927A558-F1
#
_cell.length_a   1.000
_cell.length_b   1.000
_cell.length_c   1.000
_cell.angle_alpha   90.00
_cell.angle_beta   90.00
_cell.angle_gamma   90.00
#
_symmetry.space_group_name_H-M   'P 1'
#
loop_
_entity.id
_entity.type
_entity.pdbx_description
1 polymer ?
#
loop_
_entity_poly.entity_id
_entity_poly.type
_entity_poly.pdbx_seq_one_letter_code
_entity_poly.pdbx_strand_id
1 'polypeptide(L)'
;MNLSFKDIQFIVEAIELLIEKYQERLKEIEDIDEDEASDIGNDTMFLESLHRKLGDNLKKSISPEQISSLEEHNKELAKILEEDTILIQNY
;
A
#
# COMPACT_ATOMS: atom_id res chain seq x y z
N MET A 1 3.11 -0.24 23.72
CA MET A 1 4.07 0.36 22.77
C MET A 1 3.29 1.37 21.95
N ASN A 2 3.74 2.62 21.85
CA ASN A 2 3.09 3.63 21.01
C ASN A 2 3.86 3.68 19.68
N LEU A 3 3.29 3.11 18.63
CA LEU A 3 3.86 3.16 17.28
C LEU A 3 3.45 4.47 16.61
N SER A 4 4.39 5.13 15.94
CA SER A 4 4.11 6.30 15.11
C SER A 4 3.44 5.89 13.79
N PHE A 5 2.84 6.86 13.08
CA PHE A 5 2.32 6.63 11.73
C PHE A 5 3.37 6.01 10.80
N LYS A 6 4.61 6.51 10.85
CA LYS A 6 5.71 6.00 10.03
C LYS A 6 6.10 4.57 10.40
N ASP A 7 6.05 4.22 11.68
CA ASP A 7 6.31 2.84 12.12
C ASP A 7 5.23 1.89 11.58
N ILE A 8 3.96 2.30 11.64
CA ILE A 8 2.85 1.50 11.12
C ILE A 8 2.94 1.37 9.60
N GLN A 9 3.27 2.45 8.88
CA GLN A 9 3.48 2.42 7.43
C GLN A 9 4.61 1.44 7.04
N PHE A 10 5.76 1.51 7.73
CA PHE A 10 6.86 0.58 7.50
C PHE A 10 6.46 -0.87 7.75
N ILE A 11 5.67 -1.14 8.78
CA ILE A 11 5.15 -2.49 9.06
C ILE A 11 4.22 -2.96 7.93
N VAL A 12 3.37 -2.09 7.40
CA VAL A 12 2.48 -2.42 6.27
C VAL A 12 3.29 -2.79 5.03
N GLU A 13 4.29 -2.00 4.67
CA GLU A 13 5.19 -2.28 3.53
C GLU A 13 5.96 -3.60 3.71
N ALA A 14 6.43 -3.90 4.94
CA ALA A 14 7.10 -5.16 5.23
C ALA A 14 6.16 -6.37 5.12
N ILE A 15 4.89 -6.22 5.50
CA ILE A 15 3.87 -7.27 5.35
C ILE A 15 3.57 -7.52 3.88
N GLU A 16 3.47 -6.48 3.04
CA GLU A 16 3.28 -6.61 1.58
C GLU A 16 4.41 -7.45 0.96
N LEU A 17 5.66 -7.10 1.24
CA LEU A 17 6.83 -7.84 0.75
C LEU A 17 6.87 -9.30 1.22
N LEU A 18 6.37 -9.57 2.44
CA LEU A 18 6.32 -10.93 2.97
C LEU A 18 5.22 -11.76 2.29
N ILE A 19 4.04 -11.17 2.06
CA ILE A 19 2.94 -11.80 1.32
C ILE A 19 3.41 -12.17 -0.09
N GLU A 20 4.11 -11.27 -0.79
CA GLU A 20 4.66 -11.55 -2.12
C GLU A 20 5.57 -12.78 -2.12
N LYS A 21 6.50 -12.86 -1.15
CA LYS A 21 7.40 -14.01 -1.02
C LYS A 21 6.66 -15.32 -0.71
N TYR A 22 5.63 -15.27 0.11
CA TYR A 22 4.82 -16.45 0.43
C TYR A 22 4.02 -16.92 -0.78
N GLN A 23 3.48 -15.99 -1.57
CA GLN A 23 2.81 -16.30 -2.83
C GLN A 23 3.79 -16.87 -3.88
N GLU A 24 5.03 -16.38 -3.93
CA GLU A 24 6.09 -16.98 -4.76
C GLU A 24 6.41 -18.40 -4.32
N ARG A 25 6.61 -18.62 -3.01
CA ARG A 25 6.88 -19.94 -2.45
C ARG A 25 5.73 -20.92 -2.72
N LEU A 26 4.48 -20.51 -2.53
CA LEU A 26 3.31 -21.35 -2.80
C LEU A 26 3.31 -21.88 -4.24
N LYS A 27 3.64 -21.05 -5.23
CA LYS A 27 3.74 -21.49 -6.63
C LYS A 27 4.78 -22.58 -6.86
N GLU A 28 5.79 -22.68 -5.99
CA GLU A 28 6.82 -23.71 -6.09
C GLU A 28 6.41 -25.01 -5.40
N ILE A 29 5.58 -24.96 -4.35
CA ILE A 29 5.34 -26.10 -3.47
C ILE A 29 3.90 -26.62 -3.45
N GLU A 30 2.94 -25.91 -4.05
CA GLU A 30 1.50 -26.26 -3.98
C GLU A 30 1.22 -27.72 -4.40
N ASP A 31 1.94 -28.22 -5.42
CA ASP A 31 1.81 -29.61 -5.91
C ASP A 31 2.90 -30.56 -5.37
N ILE A 32 3.79 -30.07 -4.50
CA ILE A 32 4.97 -30.82 -4.00
C ILE A 32 4.82 -31.18 -2.51
N ASP A 33 4.36 -30.22 -1.70
CA ASP A 33 4.25 -30.34 -0.25
C ASP A 33 2.97 -29.67 0.23
N GLU A 34 1.89 -30.45 0.33
CA GLU A 34 0.56 -29.97 0.74
C GLU A 34 0.55 -29.44 2.18
N ASP A 35 1.38 -30.00 3.07
CA ASP A 35 1.45 -29.58 4.47
C ASP A 35 2.13 -28.19 4.57
N GLU A 36 3.30 -28.02 3.93
CA GLU A 36 3.98 -26.71 3.86
C GLU A 36 3.12 -25.67 3.12
N ALA A 37 2.47 -26.07 2.02
CA ALA A 37 1.57 -25.18 1.27
C ALA A 37 0.37 -24.72 2.11
N SER A 38 -0.23 -25.62 2.90
CA SER A 38 -1.33 -25.29 3.81
C SER A 38 -0.89 -24.30 4.90
N ASP A 39 0.27 -24.52 5.51
CA ASP A 39 0.82 -23.62 6.54
C ASP A 39 1.09 -22.22 5.97
N ILE A 40 1.76 -22.13 4.82
CA ILE A 40 2.04 -20.85 4.16
C ILE A 40 0.74 -20.17 3.69
N GLY A 41 -0.24 -20.93 3.20
CA GLY A 41 -1.55 -20.41 2.82
C GLY A 41 -2.29 -19.77 3.99
N ASN A 42 -2.29 -20.43 5.15
CA ASN A 42 -2.89 -19.92 6.38
C ASN A 42 -2.20 -18.64 6.87
N ASP A 43 -0.87 -18.62 6.86
CA ASP A 43 -0.09 -17.44 7.24
C ASP A 43 -0.36 -16.27 6.29
N THR A 44 -0.42 -16.54 4.98
CA THR A 44 -0.73 -15.53 3.95
C THR A 44 -2.10 -14.88 4.22
N MET A 45 -3.13 -15.68 4.50
CA MET A 45 -4.48 -15.19 4.81
C MET A 45 -4.50 -14.31 6.07
N PHE A 46 -3.72 -14.70 7.10
CA PHE A 46 -3.55 -13.90 8.31
C PHE A 46 -2.87 -12.55 8.00
N LEU A 47 -1.78 -12.58 7.22
CA LEU A 47 -1.02 -11.39 6.85
C LEU A 47 -1.85 -10.41 6.01
N GLU A 48 -2.63 -10.88 5.04
CA GLU A 48 -3.56 -10.05 4.26
C GLU A 48 -4.61 -9.39 5.15
N SER A 49 -5.15 -10.14 6.11
CA SER A 49 -6.13 -9.62 7.07
C SER A 49 -5.52 -8.56 7.99
N LEU A 50 -4.26 -8.74 8.40
CA LEU A 50 -3.52 -7.79 9.23
C LEU A 50 -3.16 -6.53 8.43
N HIS A 51 -2.66 -6.69 7.22
CA HIS A 51 -2.36 -5.62 6.26
C HIS A 51 -3.56 -4.70 6.06
N ARG A 52 -4.73 -5.27 5.74
CA ARG A 52 -5.96 -4.50 5.56
C ARG A 52 -6.35 -3.71 6.81
N LYS A 53 -6.30 -4.34 7.99
CA LYS A 53 -6.62 -3.65 9.25
C LYS A 53 -5.66 -2.49 9.55
N LEU A 54 -4.36 -2.68 9.32
CA LEU A 54 -3.37 -1.62 9.54
C LEU A 54 -3.53 -0.50 8.51
N GLY A 55 -3.74 -0.83 7.24
CA GLY A 55 -4.01 0.13 6.16
C GLY A 55 -5.26 0.96 6.41
N ASP A 56 -6.36 0.34 6.86
CA ASP A 56 -7.59 1.06 7.21
C ASP A 56 -7.40 2.02 8.39
N ASN A 57 -6.62 1.62 9.39
CA ASN A 57 -6.29 2.48 10.52
C ASN A 57 -5.39 3.65 10.10
N LEU A 58 -4.42 3.42 9.20
CA LEU A 58 -3.62 4.50 8.61
C LEU A 58 -4.50 5.49 7.86
N LYS A 59 -5.41 5.02 7.00
CA LYS A 59 -6.35 5.89 6.26
C LYS A 59 -7.25 6.71 7.19
N LYS A 60 -7.74 6.12 8.28
CA LYS A 60 -8.54 6.82 9.29
C LYS A 60 -7.73 7.83 10.12
N SER A 61 -6.42 7.62 10.25
CA SER A 61 -5.54 8.53 10.99
C SER A 61 -5.19 9.80 10.21
N ILE A 62 -5.38 9.79 8.88
CA ILE A 62 -5.30 10.98 8.03
C ILE A 62 -6.65 11.69 8.13
N SER A 63 -6.67 12.95 8.57
CA SER A 63 -7.93 13.68 8.68
C SER A 63 -8.51 13.98 7.28
N PRO A 64 -9.84 14.00 7.11
CA PRO A 64 -10.45 14.41 5.84
C PRO A 64 -9.97 15.79 5.36
N GLU A 65 -9.65 16.71 6.28
CA GLU A 65 -9.07 18.02 5.92
C GLU A 65 -7.66 17.89 5.32
N GLN A 66 -6.84 16.95 5.81
CA GLN A 66 -5.51 16.71 5.24
C GLN A 66 -5.58 16.13 3.82
N ILE A 67 -6.54 15.24 3.57
CA ILE A 67 -6.80 14.68 2.23
C ILE A 67 -7.29 15.79 1.29
N SER A 68 -8.27 16.59 1.73
CA SER A 68 -8.81 17.72 0.96
C SER A 68 -7.73 18.73 0.58
N SER A 69 -6.86 19.08 1.53
CA SER A 69 -5.76 20.02 1.28
C SER A 69 -4.73 19.48 0.28
N LEU A 70 -4.42 18.18 0.33
CA LEU A 70 -3.52 17.53 -0.64
C LEU A 70 -4.15 17.46 -2.04
N GLU A 71 -5.44 17.16 -2.13
CA GLU A 71 -6.17 17.14 -3.40
C GLU A 71 -6.26 18.54 -4.05
N GLU A 72 -6.49 19.59 -3.24
CA GLU A 72 -6.48 20.97 -3.72
C GLU A 72 -5.09 21.37 -4.25
N HIS A 73 -4.03 21.05 -3.51
CA HIS A 73 -2.66 21.35 -3.95
C HIS A 73 -2.30 20.60 -5.25
N ASN A 74 -2.69 19.33 -5.37
CA ASN A 74 -2.45 18.54 -6.58
C ASN A 74 -3.23 19.09 -7.80
N LYS A 75 -4.45 19.60 -7.61
CA LYS A 75 -5.20 20.27 -8.68
C LYS A 75 -4.53 21.57 -9.13
N GLU A 76 -3.97 22.32 -8.19
CA GLU A 76 -3.25 23.57 -8.51
C GLU A 76 -1.97 23.28 -9.31
N LEU A 77 -1.20 22.26 -8.93
CA LEU A 77 -0.04 21.80 -9.70
C LEU A 77 -0.42 21.30 -11.11
N ALA A 78 -1.50 20.55 -11.24
CA ALA A 78 -1.99 20.08 -12.54
C ALA A 78 -2.38 21.25 -13.46
N LYS A 79 -3.02 22.28 -12.91
CA LYS A 79 -3.38 23.49 -13.66
C LYS A 79 -2.15 24.26 -14.15
N ILE A 80 -1.13 24.41 -13.31
CA ILE A 80 0.14 25.05 -13.69
C ILE A 80 0.81 24.27 -14.85
N LEU A 81 0.84 22.94 -14.75
CA LEU A 81 1.42 22.09 -15.80
C LEU A 81 0.67 22.19 -17.13
N GLU A 82 -0.67 22.26 -17.11
CA GLU A 82 -1.48 22.47 -18.32
C GLU A 82 -1.23 23.85 -18.94
N GLU A 83 -1.15 24.90 -18.13
CA GLU A 83 -0.87 26.27 -18.58
C GLU A 83 0.51 26.40 -19.24
N ASP A 84 1.54 25.77 -18.66
CA ASP A 84 2.89 25.74 -19.23
C ASP A 84 2.97 24.92 -20.52
N THR A 85 2.18 23.85 -20.64
CA THR A 85 2.14 23.01 -21.86
C THR A 85 1.52 23.76 -23.04
N ILE A 86 0.49 24.59 -22.79
CA ILE A 86 -0.16 25.41 -23.82
C ILE A 86 0.77 26.54 -24.31
N LEU A 87 1.61 27.09 -23.42
CA LEU A 87 2.59 28.12 -23.79
C LEU A 87 3.71 27.59 -24.70
N ILE A 88 4.13 26.33 -24.53
CA ILE A 88 5.21 25.73 -25.32
C ILE A 88 4.73 25.35 -26.74
N GLN A 89 3.45 25.03 -26.95
CA GLN A 89 2.92 24.66 -28.27
C GLN A 89 2.61 25.85 -29.21
N ASN A 90 2.66 27.08 -28.69
CA ASN A 90 2.36 28.31 -29.43
C ASN A 90 3.62 29.08 -29.91
N TYR A 91 4.81 28.46 -29.81
CA TYR A 91 6.08 28.93 -30.37
C TYR A 91 6.62 27.95 -31.41
#